data_AF-A0A5C5YJM2-F1
#
_entry.id   AF-A0A5C5YJM2-F1
#
_cell.length_a   1.000
_cell.length_b   1.000
_cell.length_c   1.000
_cell.angle_alpha   90.00
_cell.angle_beta   90.00
_cell.angle_gamma   90.00
#
_symmetry.space_group_name_H-M   'P 1'
#
loop_
_entity.id
_entity.type
_entity.pdbx_description
1 polymer ?
#
loop_
_entity_poly.entity_id
_entity_poly.type
_entity_poly.pdbx_seq_one_letter_code
_entity_poly.pdbx_strand_id
1 'polypeptide(L)'
;MLVTVIDDAHLMAMDNLRKLRLLLEDFPKNHNLILVGQPVLLADLDLAVNLDLKSRVTYSVITKRLHDDAMRAFIERELDTLGLPHSTFTPGATELIVRSADGVLRKCRNLCLASMLETVRTTAGTTIDIDLVNRVLLQPHWQNEVDLTDF
;
A
#
# COMPACT_ATOMS: atom_id res chain seq x y z
N MET A 1 16.24 2.89 22.76
CA MET A 1 16.50 2.89 21.31
C MET A 1 15.39 3.71 20.68
N LEU A 2 15.75 4.80 20.02
CA LEU A 2 14.77 5.66 19.37
C LEU A 2 14.76 5.32 17.88
N VAL A 3 13.56 5.18 17.30
CA VAL A 3 13.38 4.87 15.88
C VAL A 3 12.55 5.99 15.27
N THR A 4 13.15 6.74 14.36
CA THR A 4 12.44 7.76 13.59
C THR A 4 12.00 7.16 12.27
N VAL A 5 10.70 7.21 11.99
CA VAL A 5 10.13 6.80 10.70
C VAL A 5 9.72 8.07 9.96
N ILE A 6 10.20 8.21 8.73
CA ILE A 6 9.79 9.29 7.83
C ILE A 6 9.03 8.64 6.69
N ASP A 7 7.72 8.90 6.65
CA ASP A 7 6.88 8.52 5.53
C ASP A 7 6.99 9.55 4.40
N ASP A 8 6.73 9.12 3.17
CA ASP A 8 6.88 9.92 1.95
C ASP A 8 8.26 10.62 1.82
N ALA A 9 9.33 9.95 2.25
CA ALA A 9 10.69 10.50 2.27
C ALA A 9 11.22 10.91 0.87
N HIS A 10 10.65 10.37 -0.20
CA HIS A 10 10.91 10.77 -1.59
C HIS A 10 10.51 12.22 -1.89
N LEU A 11 9.62 12.84 -1.10
CA LEU A 11 9.26 14.25 -1.22
C LEU A 11 10.29 15.18 -0.57
N MET A 12 11.21 14.64 0.23
CA MET A 12 12.24 15.43 0.88
C MET A 12 13.41 15.68 -0.06
N ALA A 13 13.82 16.93 -0.17
CA ALA A 13 15.09 17.26 -0.81
C ALA A 13 16.26 16.55 -0.11
N MET A 14 17.21 16.03 -0.89
CA MET A 14 18.38 15.30 -0.37
C MET A 14 19.20 16.12 0.64
N ASP A 15 19.25 17.44 0.50
CA ASP A 15 19.90 18.33 1.46
C ASP A 15 19.29 18.25 2.86
N ASN A 16 17.98 17.98 2.97
CA ASN A 16 17.33 17.78 4.26
C ASN A 16 17.76 16.46 4.89
N LEU A 17 17.95 15.39 4.10
CA LEU A 17 18.51 14.12 4.60
C LEU A 17 19.95 14.32 5.11
N ARG A 18 20.76 15.17 4.46
CA ARG A 18 22.10 15.54 4.96
C ARG A 18 22.03 16.28 6.29
N LYS A 19 21.10 17.22 6.44
CA LYS A 19 20.88 17.92 7.72
C LYS A 19 20.41 16.97 8.81
N LEU A 20 19.50 16.04 8.49
CA LEU A 20 19.07 14.99 9.41
C LEU A 20 20.25 14.12 9.84
N ARG A 21 21.15 13.77 8.91
CA ARG A 21 22.38 13.05 9.27
C ARG A 21 23.19 13.81 10.32
N LEU A 22 23.46 15.09 10.09
CA LEU A 22 24.24 15.92 11.03
C LEU A 22 23.53 16.02 12.39
N LEU A 23 22.22 16.24 12.37
CA LEU A 23 21.42 16.32 13.58
C LEU A 23 21.52 15.02 14.38
N LEU A 24 21.48 13.86 13.73
CA LEU A 24 21.52 12.54 14.37
C LEU A 24 22.91 12.10 14.83
N GLU A 25 23.99 12.76 14.40
CA GLU A 25 25.35 12.47 14.89
C GLU A 25 25.54 12.86 16.37
N ASP A 26 24.81 13.86 16.84
CA ASP A 26 24.83 14.31 18.25
C ASP A 26 23.82 13.55 19.15
N PHE A 27 23.03 12.62 18.59
CA PHE A 27 22.10 11.80 19.37
C PHE A 27 22.82 10.59 20.01
N PRO A 28 22.34 10.09 21.16
CA PRO A 28 22.93 8.90 21.78
C PRO A 28 22.98 7.71 20.80
N LYS A 29 24.04 6.89 20.93
CA LYS A 29 24.54 5.88 19.95
C LYS A 29 23.53 4.87 19.36
N ASN A 30 22.28 4.84 19.81
CA ASN A 30 21.25 3.86 19.41
C ASN A 30 20.01 4.54 18.82
N HIS A 31 20.17 5.16 17.65
CA HIS A 31 19.09 5.76 16.87
C HIS A 31 19.00 5.11 15.48
N ASN A 32 17.80 4.68 15.09
CA ASN A 32 17.54 4.14 13.76
C ASN A 32 16.65 5.10 12.97
N LEU A 33 16.98 5.33 11.71
CA LEU A 33 16.16 6.09 10.77
C LEU A 33 15.59 5.14 9.73
N ILE A 34 14.28 5.11 9.60
CA ILE A 34 13.56 4.35 8.58
C ILE A 34 12.95 5.35 7.62
N LEU A 35 13.34 5.27 6.35
CA LEU A 35 12.76 6.07 5.27
C LEU A 35 11.77 5.18 4.51
N VAL A 36 10.53 5.64 4.41
CA VAL A 36 9.47 5.01 3.62
C VAL A 36 9.11 5.95 2.48
N GLY A 37 8.99 5.42 1.28
CA GLY A 37 8.70 6.24 0.10
C GLY A 37 8.68 5.41 -1.18
N GLN A 38 8.61 6.11 -2.31
CA GLN A 38 8.62 5.50 -3.63
C GLN A 38 10.03 5.02 -4.04
N PRO A 39 10.14 4.07 -5.00
CA PRO A 39 11.43 3.57 -5.48
C PRO A 39 12.40 4.64 -5.98
N VAL A 40 11.89 5.80 -6.43
CA VAL A 40 12.69 6.97 -6.84
C VAL A 40 13.67 7.42 -5.73
N LEU A 41 13.31 7.25 -4.46
CA LEU A 41 14.20 7.57 -3.34
C LEU A 41 15.51 6.78 -3.39
N LEU A 42 15.44 5.50 -3.78
CA LEU A 42 16.64 4.67 -3.92
C LEU A 42 17.47 5.13 -5.13
N ALA A 43 16.81 5.49 -6.24
CA ALA A 43 17.49 6.04 -7.41
C ALA A 43 18.22 7.36 -7.09
N ASP A 44 17.59 8.24 -6.31
CA ASP A 44 18.19 9.51 -5.88
C ASP A 44 19.38 9.31 -4.93
N LEU A 45 19.28 8.35 -4.00
CA LEU A 45 20.39 7.98 -3.11
C LEU A 45 21.56 7.36 -3.88
N ASP A 46 21.29 6.72 -5.01
CA ASP A 46 22.29 6.10 -5.87
C ASP A 46 23.10 7.09 -6.71
N LEU A 47 22.66 8.35 -6.80
CA LEU A 47 23.41 9.41 -7.47
C LEU A 47 24.78 9.64 -6.79
N ALA A 48 25.83 9.83 -7.58
CA ALA A 48 27.22 9.97 -7.08
C ALA A 48 27.38 11.09 -6.03
N VAL A 49 26.58 12.16 -6.15
CA VAL A 49 26.54 13.27 -5.19
C VAL A 49 26.11 12.80 -3.79
N ASN A 50 25.26 11.79 -3.68
CA ASN A 50 24.66 11.29 -2.43
C ASN A 50 25.36 10.04 -1.86
N LEU A 51 26.56 9.69 -2.35
CA LEU A 51 27.28 8.49 -1.91
C LEU A 51 27.57 8.50 -0.39
N ASP A 52 27.72 9.69 0.20
CA ASP A 52 27.92 9.88 1.63
C ASP A 52 26.67 9.53 2.48
N LEU A 53 25.47 9.66 1.91
CA LEU A 53 24.23 9.17 2.51
C LEU A 53 24.06 7.67 2.25
N LYS A 54 24.25 7.24 1.00
CA LYS A 54 24.12 5.83 0.58
C LYS A 54 25.01 4.89 1.39
N SER A 55 26.25 5.28 1.67
CA SER A 55 27.20 4.48 2.46
C SER A 55 26.74 4.19 3.90
N ARG A 56 25.74 4.92 4.40
CA ARG A 56 25.16 4.74 5.75
C ARG A 56 23.84 3.97 5.74
N VAL A 57 23.28 3.69 4.56
CA VAL A 57 22.10 2.83 4.42
C VAL A 57 22.52 1.39 4.67
N THR A 58 22.13 0.84 5.80
CA THR A 58 22.46 -0.55 6.19
C THR A 58 21.49 -1.57 5.63
N TYR A 59 20.28 -1.14 5.26
CA TYR A 59 19.24 -2.00 4.72
C TYR A 59 18.31 -1.20 3.81
N SER A 60 17.94 -1.80 2.67
CA SER A 60 16.96 -1.28 1.74
C SER A 60 16.15 -2.43 1.17
N VAL A 61 14.83 -2.26 1.05
CA VAL A 61 13.95 -3.27 0.45
C VAL A 61 12.85 -2.58 -0.33
N ILE A 62 12.50 -3.15 -1.48
CA ILE A 62 11.32 -2.76 -2.25
C ILE A 62 10.20 -3.74 -1.89
N THR A 63 9.09 -3.20 -1.37
CA THR A 63 7.90 -3.99 -1.05
C THR A 63 7.22 -4.41 -2.35
N LYS A 64 7.13 -5.72 -2.59
CA LYS A 64 6.46 -6.28 -3.77
C LYS A 64 4.95 -6.35 -3.57
N ARG A 65 4.22 -6.45 -4.68
CA ARG A 65 2.79 -6.79 -4.70
C ARG A 65 2.56 -8.12 -3.98
N LEU A 66 1.43 -8.22 -3.28
CA LEU A 66 1.04 -9.43 -2.57
C LEU A 66 0.53 -10.49 -3.54
N HIS A 67 0.75 -11.75 -3.17
CA HIS A 67 0.16 -12.89 -3.88
C HIS A 67 -1.35 -12.98 -3.59
N ASP A 68 -2.10 -13.55 -4.51
CA ASP A 68 -3.55 -13.72 -4.42
C ASP A 68 -4.01 -14.36 -3.09
N ASP A 69 -3.28 -15.37 -2.60
CA ASP A 69 -3.62 -16.04 -1.32
C ASP A 69 -3.48 -15.10 -0.12
N ALA A 70 -2.46 -14.24 -0.11
CA ALA A 70 -2.28 -13.25 0.95
C ALA A 70 -3.36 -12.16 0.86
N MET A 71 -3.84 -11.85 -0.34
CA MET A 71 -4.96 -10.94 -0.57
C MET A 71 -6.29 -11.53 -0.09
N ARG A 72 -6.54 -12.82 -0.34
CA ARG A 72 -7.72 -13.54 0.20
C ARG A 72 -7.70 -13.53 1.73
N ALA A 73 -6.57 -13.92 2.32
CA ALA A 73 -6.39 -13.91 3.77
C ALA A 73 -6.53 -12.50 4.38
N PHE A 74 -6.11 -11.46 3.63
CA PHE A 74 -6.35 -10.07 4.03
C PHE A 74 -7.85 -9.77 4.10
N ILE A 75 -8.62 -10.06 3.05
CA ILE A 75 -10.07 -9.80 3.02
C ILE A 75 -10.78 -10.54 4.17
N GLU A 76 -10.50 -11.83 4.35
CA GLU A 76 -11.10 -12.67 5.41
C GLU A 76 -10.81 -12.10 6.81
N ARG A 77 -9.55 -11.72 7.08
CA ARG A 77 -9.15 -11.13 8.35
C ARG A 77 -9.84 -9.79 8.62
N GLU A 78 -9.98 -8.94 7.60
CA GLU A 78 -10.69 -7.67 7.75
C GLU A 78 -12.19 -7.90 8.03
N LEU A 79 -12.81 -8.91 7.39
CA LEU A 79 -14.20 -9.32 7.69
C LEU A 79 -14.35 -9.82 9.12
N ASP A 80 -13.42 -10.65 9.60
CA ASP A 80 -13.41 -11.14 10.99
C ASP A 80 -13.34 -9.98 11.98
N THR A 81 -12.50 -8.98 11.69
CA THR A 81 -12.34 -7.77 12.51
C THR A 81 -13.63 -6.94 12.58
N LEU A 82 -14.43 -6.98 11.51
CA LEU A 82 -15.74 -6.33 11.44
C LEU A 82 -16.88 -7.18 12.01
N GLY A 83 -16.62 -8.43 12.41
CA GLY A 83 -17.64 -9.39 12.84
C GLY A 83 -18.57 -9.83 11.71
N LEU A 84 -18.10 -9.75 10.46
CA LEU A 84 -18.85 -10.16 9.28
C LEU A 84 -18.47 -11.59 8.87
N PRO A 85 -19.44 -12.41 8.42
CA PRO A 85 -19.13 -13.74 7.92
C PRO A 85 -18.35 -13.66 6.61
N HIS A 86 -17.48 -14.63 6.35
CA HIS A 86 -16.74 -14.69 5.07
C HIS A 86 -17.67 -14.85 3.86
N SER A 87 -18.91 -15.30 4.08
CA SER A 87 -19.98 -15.33 3.07
C SER A 87 -20.56 -13.95 2.71
N THR A 88 -20.10 -12.86 3.33
CA THR A 88 -20.43 -11.49 2.91
C THR A 88 -20.04 -11.26 1.45
N PHE A 89 -18.94 -11.83 0.99
CA PHE A 89 -18.60 -11.89 -0.44
C PHE A 89 -18.80 -13.31 -0.96
N THR A 90 -19.44 -13.45 -2.12
CA THR A 90 -19.43 -14.73 -2.82
C THR A 90 -17.99 -15.08 -3.24
N PRO A 91 -17.64 -16.38 -3.37
CA PRO A 91 -16.30 -16.77 -3.82
C PRO A 91 -15.88 -16.12 -5.14
N GLY A 92 -16.84 -15.95 -6.06
CA GLY A 92 -16.60 -15.26 -7.33
C GLY A 92 -16.34 -13.76 -7.18
N ALA A 93 -17.04 -13.07 -6.27
CA ALA A 93 -16.79 -11.67 -5.97
C ALA A 93 -15.40 -11.47 -5.34
N THR A 94 -15.03 -12.32 -4.38
CA THR A 94 -13.70 -12.30 -3.75
C THR A 94 -12.60 -12.49 -4.80
N GLU A 95 -12.75 -13.46 -5.69
CA GLU A 95 -11.77 -13.70 -6.75
C GLU A 95 -11.63 -12.53 -7.72
N LEU A 96 -12.76 -11.92 -8.11
CA LEU A 96 -12.75 -10.73 -8.96
C LEU A 96 -12.03 -9.56 -8.26
N ILE A 97 -12.31 -9.31 -6.98
CA ILE A 97 -11.64 -8.26 -6.21
C ILE A 97 -10.13 -8.52 -6.13
N VAL A 98 -9.72 -9.75 -5.82
CA VAL A 98 -8.30 -10.11 -5.68
C VAL A 98 -7.55 -9.86 -6.98
N ARG A 99 -8.11 -10.31 -8.12
CA ARG A 99 -7.51 -10.07 -9.45
C ARG A 99 -7.48 -8.60 -9.82
N SER A 100 -8.58 -7.88 -9.60
CA SER A 100 -8.65 -6.46 -9.90
C SER A 100 -7.72 -5.62 -9.02
N ALA A 101 -7.48 -6.04 -7.78
CA ALA A 101 -6.59 -5.35 -6.85
C ALA A 101 -5.10 -5.52 -7.16
N ASP A 102 -4.72 -6.55 -7.92
CA ASP A 102 -3.34 -6.76 -8.41
C ASP A 102 -2.28 -6.67 -7.29
N GLY A 103 -2.57 -7.33 -6.16
CA GLY A 103 -1.69 -7.38 -5.00
C GLY A 103 -1.52 -6.06 -4.23
N VAL A 104 -2.29 -5.01 -4.54
CA VAL A 104 -2.27 -3.71 -3.85
C VAL A 104 -3.34 -3.67 -2.76
N LEU A 105 -2.92 -3.67 -1.48
CA LEU A 105 -3.84 -3.66 -0.33
C LEU A 105 -4.83 -2.49 -0.34
N ARG A 106 -4.34 -1.28 -0.66
CA ARG A 106 -5.19 -0.08 -0.73
C ARG A 106 -6.29 -0.26 -1.78
N LYS A 107 -5.94 -0.83 -2.94
CA LYS A 107 -6.86 -1.11 -4.03
C LYS A 107 -7.92 -2.12 -3.63
N CYS A 108 -7.50 -3.25 -3.06
CA CYS A 108 -8.39 -4.29 -2.55
C CYS A 108 -9.37 -3.76 -1.50
N ARG A 109 -8.86 -3.06 -0.48
CA ARG A 109 -9.70 -2.46 0.56
C ARG A 109 -10.75 -1.51 -0.03
N ASN A 110 -10.33 -0.65 -0.95
CA ASN A 110 -11.23 0.30 -1.60
C ASN A 110 -12.29 -0.40 -2.45
N LEU A 111 -11.94 -1.47 -3.19
CA LEU A 111 -12.90 -2.29 -3.94
C LEU A 111 -13.91 -2.98 -3.01
N CYS A 112 -13.45 -3.59 -1.92
CA CYS A 112 -14.33 -4.20 -0.92
C CYS A 112 -15.33 -3.18 -0.34
N LEU A 113 -14.84 -2.02 0.10
CA LEU A 113 -15.68 -0.97 0.66
C LEU A 113 -16.67 -0.41 -0.36
N ALA A 114 -16.21 -0.13 -1.58
CA ALA A 114 -17.07 0.35 -2.66
C ALA A 114 -18.16 -0.68 -3.00
N SER A 115 -17.83 -1.97 -2.98
CA SER A 115 -18.80 -3.06 -3.21
C SER A 115 -19.83 -3.15 -2.08
N MET A 116 -19.41 -3.03 -0.82
CA MET A 116 -20.35 -2.96 0.31
C MET A 116 -21.29 -1.76 0.21
N LEU A 117 -20.76 -0.59 -0.16
CA LEU A 117 -21.57 0.61 -0.37
C LEU A 117 -22.54 0.46 -1.55
N GLU A 118 -22.12 -0.19 -2.63
CA GLU A 118 -22.97 -0.53 -3.78
C GLU A 118 -24.16 -1.41 -3.36
N THR A 119 -23.92 -2.42 -2.54
CA THR A 119 -24.95 -3.33 -2.04
C THR A 119 -26.01 -2.60 -1.24
N VAL A 120 -25.59 -1.69 -0.36
CA VAL A 120 -26.52 -0.85 0.42
C VAL A 120 -27.31 0.06 -0.51
N ARG A 121 -26.64 0.72 -1.47
CA ARG A 121 -27.29 1.66 -2.39
C ARG A 121 -28.32 0.98 -3.29
N THR A 122 -28.06 -0.24 -3.71
CA THR A 122 -28.95 -1.02 -4.59
C THR A 122 -29.98 -1.85 -3.82
N THR A 123 -29.93 -1.84 -2.49
CA THR A 123 -30.79 -2.69 -1.62
C THR A 123 -30.69 -4.17 -2.03
N ALA A 124 -29.51 -4.62 -2.44
CA ALA A 124 -29.27 -5.96 -2.99
C ALA A 124 -29.07 -7.06 -1.94
N GLY A 125 -29.54 -6.84 -0.70
CA GLY A 125 -29.41 -7.77 0.41
C GLY A 125 -28.08 -7.64 1.17
N THR A 126 -27.59 -8.75 1.71
CA THR A 126 -26.42 -8.80 2.61
C THR A 126 -25.21 -9.52 2.02
N THR A 127 -25.32 -10.03 0.80
CA THR A 127 -24.28 -10.80 0.11
C THR A 127 -23.85 -10.05 -1.15
N ILE A 128 -22.54 -9.98 -1.38
CA ILE A 128 -21.90 -9.27 -2.47
C ILE A 128 -21.49 -10.28 -3.54
N ASP A 129 -22.10 -10.17 -4.72
CA ASP A 129 -21.84 -11.02 -5.87
C ASP A 129 -20.94 -10.34 -6.92
N ILE A 130 -20.63 -11.10 -7.98
CA ILE A 130 -19.80 -10.62 -9.10
C ILE A 130 -20.42 -9.39 -9.77
N ASP A 131 -21.74 -9.34 -9.89
CA ASP A 131 -22.45 -8.26 -10.59
C ASP A 131 -22.31 -6.93 -9.87
N LEU A 132 -22.39 -6.93 -8.54
CA LEU A 132 -22.14 -5.75 -7.71
C LEU A 132 -20.69 -5.27 -7.85
N VAL A 133 -19.71 -6.16 -7.81
CA VAL A 133 -18.30 -5.81 -7.98
C VAL A 133 -18.05 -5.24 -9.40
N ASN A 134 -18.63 -5.84 -10.43
CA ASN A 134 -18.54 -5.32 -11.80
C ASN A 134 -19.12 -3.91 -11.93
N ARG A 135 -20.26 -3.61 -11.29
CA ARG A 135 -20.82 -2.24 -11.26
C ARG A 135 -19.87 -1.25 -10.62
N VAL A 136 -19.16 -1.64 -9.56
CA VAL A 136 -18.14 -0.79 -8.93
C VAL A 136 -16.97 -0.55 -9.90
N LEU A 137 -16.49 -1.59 -10.56
CA LEU A 137 -15.38 -1.48 -11.53
C LEU A 137 -15.73 -0.60 -12.74
N LEU A 138 -17.01 -0.45 -13.07
CA LEU A 138 -17.48 0.48 -14.12
C LEU A 138 -17.44 1.96 -13.69
N GLN A 139 -17.20 2.27 -12.42
CA GLN A 139 -17.14 3.66 -11.97
C GLN A 139 -15.85 4.35 -12.50
N PRO A 140 -15.92 5.64 -12.90
CA PRO A 140 -14.84 6.28 -13.66
C PRO A 140 -13.45 6.28 -12.98
N HIS A 141 -13.40 6.30 -11.65
CA HIS A 141 -12.14 6.32 -10.90
C HIS A 141 -11.43 4.96 -10.88
N TRP A 142 -12.11 3.86 -11.18
CA TRP A 142 -11.51 2.54 -11.35
C TRP A 142 -11.00 2.29 -12.77
N GLN A 143 -11.54 3.01 -13.75
CA GLN A 143 -11.14 2.92 -15.16
C GLN A 143 -9.90 3.76 -15.47
N ASN A 144 -9.65 4.82 -14.69
CA ASN A 144 -8.57 5.78 -14.90
C ASN A 144 -7.32 5.49 -14.07
N GLU A 145 -7.16 4.30 -13.49
CA GLU A 145 -5.88 3.92 -12.89
C GLU A 145 -4.87 3.71 -14.02
N VAL A 146 -4.15 4.80 -14.32
CA VAL A 146 -2.90 4.79 -15.06
C VAL A 146 -2.03 3.73 -14.39
N ASP A 147 -1.74 2.68 -15.15
CA ASP A 147 -0.80 1.63 -14.80
C ASP A 147 0.42 2.24 -14.10
N LEU A 148 0.58 1.96 -12.80
CA LEU A 148 1.85 2.11 -12.10
C LEU A 148 2.81 0.98 -12.55
N THR A 149 2.95 0.80 -13.87
CA THR A 149 3.81 -0.21 -14.50
C THR A 149 5.27 0.21 -14.58
N ASP A 150 5.59 1.45 -14.27
CA ASP A 150 6.96 1.96 -14.33
C ASP A 150 7.55 2.07 -12.92
N PHE A 151 7.97 0.93 -12.36
CA PHE A 151 9.00 0.87 -11.31
C PHE A 151 9.92 -0.33 -11.53
#